data_AF-A0A3L7P7Q0-F1
#
_entry.id   AF-A0A3L7P7Q0-F1
#
_cell.length_a   1.000
_cell.length_b   1.000
_cell.length_c   1.000
_cell.angle_alpha   90.00
_cell.angle_beta   90.00
_cell.angle_gamma   90.00
#
_symmetry.space_group_name_H-M   'P 1'
#
loop_
_entity.id
_entity.type
_entity.pdbx_description
1 polymer ?
#
loop_
_entity_poly.entity_id
_entity_poly.type
_entity_poly.pdbx_seq_one_letter_code
_entity_poly.pdbx_strand_id
1 'polypeptide(L)'
;MLVWGTHFLRVLDLSESGARIELLDESFCPSSLDVSIIFPDDEEIFTHANVVRTCPGMMALTFSPAIPFSRILAEQRRLRKRYCHLDS
;
A
#
# COMPACT_ATOMS: atom_id res chain seq x y z
N MET A 1 -4.61 0.26 -4.42
CA MET A 1 -5.45 -0.34 -3.36
C MET A 1 -4.71 -1.56 -2.83
N LEU A 2 -4.68 -1.79 -1.51
CA LEU A 2 -4.19 -3.06 -0.97
C LEU A 2 -5.39 -3.97 -0.64
N VAL A 3 -5.28 -5.25 -0.97
CA VAL A 3 -6.31 -6.26 -0.72
C VAL A 3 -5.68 -7.44 0.01
N TRP A 4 -6.34 -7.92 1.06
CA TRP A 4 -5.96 -9.12 1.79
C TRP A 4 -7.17 -10.06 1.90
N GLY A 5 -7.13 -11.20 1.21
CA GLY A 5 -8.31 -12.06 1.07
C GLY A 5 -9.48 -11.27 0.48
N THR A 6 -10.54 -11.05 1.26
CA THR A 6 -11.71 -10.23 0.89
C THR A 6 -11.70 -8.82 1.48
N HIS A 7 -10.65 -8.44 2.21
CA HIS A 7 -10.56 -7.18 2.92
C HIS A 7 -9.83 -6.12 2.09
N PHE A 8 -10.46 -4.95 1.95
CA PHE A 8 -9.85 -3.78 1.36
C PHE A 8 -9.12 -2.96 2.43
N LEU A 9 -7.82 -2.78 2.24
CA LEU A 9 -6.98 -2.01 3.14
C LEU A 9 -6.78 -0.61 2.57
N ARG A 10 -7.14 0.41 3.36
CA ARG A 10 -6.96 1.80 2.95
C ARG A 10 -5.49 2.18 3.11
N VAL A 11 -4.84 2.44 1.98
CA VAL A 11 -3.43 2.82 1.92
C VAL A 11 -3.30 4.31 2.19
N LEU A 12 -2.52 4.66 3.21
CA LEU A 12 -2.16 6.04 3.55
C LEU A 12 -0.89 6.47 2.81
N ASP A 13 0.07 5.56 2.67
CA ASP A 13 1.35 5.79 2.03
C ASP A 13 1.92 4.47 1.49
N LEU A 14 2.67 4.53 0.39
CA LEU A 14 3.21 3.37 -0.32
C LEU A 14 4.62 3.64 -0.82
N SER A 15 5.54 2.72 -0.55
CA SER A 15 6.90 2.71 -1.07
C SER A 15 7.20 1.37 -1.74
N GLU A 16 8.42 1.23 -2.27
CA GLU A 16 8.91 -0.05 -2.83
C GLU A 16 8.91 -1.15 -1.77
N SER A 17 9.32 -0.81 -0.56
CA SER A 17 9.59 -1.75 0.52
C SER A 17 8.41 -1.95 1.46
N GLY A 18 7.32 -1.19 1.35
CA GLY A 18 6.26 -1.25 2.34
C GLY A 18 5.10 -0.29 2.11
N ALA A 19 4.16 -0.32 3.04
CA ALA A 19 3.02 0.58 3.05
C ALA A 19 2.65 0.96 4.48
N ARG A 20 1.99 2.12 4.60
CA ARG A 20 1.20 2.46 5.79
C ARG A 20 -0.27 2.35 5.43
N ILE A 21 -1.01 1.63 6.26
CA ILE A 21 -2.45 1.42 6.08
C ILE A 21 -3.22 1.96 7.29
N GLU A 22 -4.45 2.39 7.06
CA GLU A 22 -5.40 2.71 8.12
C GLU A 22 -5.90 1.42 8.78
N LEU A 23 -5.95 1.41 10.11
CA LEU A 23 -6.44 0.31 10.90
C LEU A 23 -7.80 0.69 11.50
N LEU A 24 -8.89 0.19 10.91
CA LEU A 24 -10.26 0.51 11.36
C LEU A 24 -10.68 -0.27 12.61
N ASP A 25 -10.07 -1.43 12.83
CA ASP A 25 -10.31 -2.29 13.99
C ASP A 25 -8.97 -2.60 14.65
N GLU A 26 -8.72 -2.10 15.85
CA GLU A 26 -7.45 -2.29 16.57
C GLU A 26 -7.27 -3.72 17.11
N SER A 27 -8.35 -4.52 17.16
CA SER A 27 -8.24 -5.95 17.45
C SER A 27 -7.57 -6.73 16.30
N PHE A 28 -7.47 -6.11 15.13
CA PHE A 28 -6.82 -6.66 13.96
C PHE A 28 -5.30 -6.41 13.97
N CYS A 29 -4.53 -7.40 14.41
CA CYS A 29 -3.07 -7.28 14.49
C CYS A 29 -2.36 -8.58 14.06
N PRO A 30 -2.49 -9.01 12.80
CA PRO A 30 -1.71 -10.15 12.30
C PRO A 30 -0.22 -9.80 12.32
N SER A 31 0.64 -10.81 12.48
CA SER A 31 2.10 -10.62 12.35
C SER A 31 2.53 -10.44 10.88
N SER A 32 1.81 -11.08 9.96
CA SER A 32 2.04 -10.99 8.52
C SER A 32 0.79 -11.36 7.72
N LEU A 33 0.75 -10.95 6.45
CA LEU A 33 -0.38 -11.15 5.54
C LEU A 33 0.09 -11.16 4.08
N ASP A 34 -0.51 -12.01 3.25
CA ASP A 34 -0.32 -11.97 1.80
C ASP A 34 -1.26 -10.92 1.19
N VAL A 35 -0.71 -9.95 0.47
CA VAL A 35 -1.48 -8.84 -0.08
C VAL A 35 -1.37 -8.75 -1.59
N SER A 36 -2.49 -8.39 -2.21
CA SER A 36 -2.56 -7.93 -3.59
C SER A 36 -2.56 -6.41 -3.62
N ILE A 37 -1.65 -5.84 -4.40
CA ILE A 37 -1.58 -4.40 -4.64
C ILE A 37 -2.12 -4.14 -6.03
N ILE A 38 -3.31 -3.55 -6.09
CA ILE A 38 -4.00 -3.23 -7.35
C ILE A 38 -3.76 -1.76 -7.68
N PHE A 39 -3.13 -1.52 -8.82
CA PHE A 39 -2.86 -0.20 -9.36
C PHE A 39 -4.01 0.30 -10.27
N PRO A 40 -4.06 1.60 -10.62
CA PRO A 40 -5.17 2.18 -11.39
C PRO A 40 -5.29 1.72 -12.84
N ASP A 41 -4.27 1.06 -13.37
CA ASP A 41 -4.24 0.42 -14.69
C ASP A 41 -4.53 -1.09 -14.59
N ASP A 42 -5.14 -1.51 -13.48
CA ASP A 42 -5.50 -2.90 -13.17
C ASP A 42 -4.31 -3.87 -13.07
N GLU A 43 -3.08 -3.35 -13.07
CA GLU A 43 -1.90 -4.15 -12.72
C GLU A 43 -1.99 -4.60 -11.27
N GLU A 44 -1.84 -5.90 -11.04
CA GLU A 44 -1.86 -6.53 -9.74
C GLU A 44 -0.48 -7.09 -9.38
N ILE A 45 0.02 -6.71 -8.21
CA ILE A 45 1.27 -7.25 -7.65
C ILE A 45 0.96 -7.98 -6.35
N PHE A 46 1.32 -9.26 -6.31
CA PHE A 46 1.22 -10.09 -5.12
C PHE A 46 2.51 -10.00 -4.30
N THR A 47 2.40 -9.76 -3.00
CA THR A 47 3.55 -9.73 -2.09
C THR A 47 3.18 -10.20 -0.69
N HIS A 48 4.14 -10.80 0.01
CA HIS A 48 4.00 -11.08 1.44
C HIS A 48 4.35 -9.83 2.23
N ALA A 49 3.49 -9.41 3.15
CA ALA A 49 3.68 -8.25 4.00
C ALA A 49 3.85 -8.66 5.46
N ASN A 50 4.92 -8.18 6.10
CA ASN A 50 5.13 -8.31 7.54
C ASN A 50 4.72 -7.02 8.25
N VAL A 51 4.02 -7.16 9.37
CA VAL A 51 3.68 -6.03 10.24
C VAL A 51 4.90 -5.69 11.08
N VAL A 52 5.46 -4.51 10.86
CA VAL A 52 6.67 -4.05 11.58
C VAL A 52 6.35 -3.08 12.70
N ARG A 53 5.18 -2.43 12.64
CA ARG A 53 4.72 -1.50 13.68
C ARG A 53 3.21 -1.32 13.61
N THR A 54 2.59 -1.25 14.77
CA THR A 54 1.21 -0.78 14.94
C THR A 54 1.19 0.47 15.81
N CYS A 55 0.28 1.38 15.50
CA CYS A 55 -0.08 2.53 16.30
C CYS A 55 -1.61 2.68 16.27
N PRO A 56 -2.24 3.43 17.20
CA PRO A 56 -3.68 3.66 17.14
C PRO A 56 -4.13 4.17 15.77
N GLY A 57 -5.09 3.48 15.16
CA GLY A 57 -5.62 3.78 13.82
C GLY A 57 -4.69 3.50 12.62
N MET A 58 -3.49 2.92 12.80
CA MET A 58 -2.59 2.64 11.67
C MET A 58 -1.66 1.44 11.85
N MET A 59 -1.26 0.86 10.72
CA MET A 59 -0.32 -0.25 10.67
C MET A 59 0.73 -0.01 9.58
N ALA A 60 1.99 -0.30 9.89
CA ALA A 60 3.10 -0.23 8.95
C ALA A 60 3.52 -1.64 8.53
N LEU A 61 3.64 -1.82 7.21
CA LEU A 61 3.94 -3.07 6.55
C LEU A 61 5.28 -2.99 5.83
N THR A 62 6.03 -4.08 5.81
CA THR A 62 7.18 -4.28 4.91
C THR A 62 6.91 -5.44 3.96
N PHE A 63 7.24 -5.27 2.68
CA PHE A 63 6.95 -6.23 1.61
C PHE A 63 8.14 -7.14 1.30
N SER A 64 7.83 -8.39 0.95
CA SER A 64 8.79 -9.40 0.49
C SER A 64 8.07 -10.36 -0.48
N PRO A 65 8.34 -10.29 -1.81
CA PRO A 65 9.27 -9.38 -2.48
C PRO A 65 8.79 -7.92 -2.48
N ALA A 66 9.73 -6.99 -2.63
CA ALA A 66 9.43 -5.56 -2.76
C ALA A 66 8.70 -5.24 -4.08
N ILE A 67 7.96 -4.12 -4.09
CA ILE A 67 7.35 -3.56 -5.31
C ILE A 67 8.47 -3.02 -6.20
N PRO A 68 8.47 -3.30 -7.52
CA PRO A 68 9.44 -2.74 -8.43
C PRO A 68 9.48 -1.21 -8.38
N PHE A 69 10.69 -0.63 -8.27
CA PHE A 69 10.87 0.82 -8.24
C PHE A 69 10.27 1.53 -9.46
N SER A 70 10.38 0.90 -10.63
CA SER A 70 9.80 1.39 -11.88
C SER A 70 8.30 1.64 -11.77
N ARG A 71 7.57 0.77 -11.05
CA ARG A 71 6.14 0.90 -10.79
C ARG A 71 5.84 2.08 -9.85
N ILE A 72 6.58 2.21 -8.75
CA ILE A 72 6.42 3.33 -7.82
C ILE A 72 6.67 4.67 -8.54
N LEU A 73 7.74 4.75 -9.35
CA LEU A 73 8.01 5.94 -10.16
C LEU A 73 6.90 6.23 -11.19
N ALA A 74 6.36 5.21 -11.84
CA ALA A 74 5.26 5.37 -12.80
C ALA A 74 4.03 5.98 -12.12
N GLU A 75 3.66 5.48 -10.92
CA GLU A 75 2.55 6.03 -10.14
C GLU A 75 2.80 7.46 -9.68
N GLN A 76 4.00 7.77 -9.18
CA GLN A 76 4.35 9.14 -8.80
C GLN A 76 4.24 10.11 -9.98
N ARG A 77 4.71 9.71 -11.16
CA ARG A 77 4.57 10.51 -12.40
C ARG A 77 3.10 10.69 -12.79
N ARG A 78 2.29 9.64 -12.70
CA ARG A 78 0.84 9.68 -12.98
C ARG A 78 0.11 10.63 -12.03
N LEU A 79 0.39 10.55 -10.73
CA LEU A 79 -0.18 11.44 -9.71
C LEU A 79 0.26 12.89 -9.95
N ARG A 80 1.55 13.16 -10.19
CA ARG A 80 2.02 14.51 -10.52
C ARG A 80 1.29 15.09 -11.72
N LYS A 81 1.13 14.33 -12.81
CA LYS A 81 0.34 14.79 -13.98
C LYS A 81 -1.11 15.12 -13.62
N ARG A 82 -1.76 14.29 -12.77
CA ARG A 82 -3.15 14.47 -12.35
C ARG A 82 -3.36 15.71 -11.47
N TYR A 83 -2.43 15.99 -10.57
CA TYR A 83 -2.56 17.07 -9.57
C TYR A 83 -1.77 18.34 -9.92
N CYS A 84 -0.96 18.35 -10.98
CA CYS A 84 -0.21 19.51 -11.49
C CYS A 84 -1.08 20.77 -11.72
N HIS A 85 -2.38 20.59 -12.00
CA HIS A 85 -3.30 21.70 -12.26
C HIS A 85 -4.01 22.25 -11.02
N LEU A 86 -3.77 21.71 -9.83
CA LEU A 86 -4.47 22.12 -8.59
C LEU A 86 -3.72 23.20 -7.79
N ASP A 87 -2.52 23.57 -8.23
CA ASP A 87 -1.69 24.62 -7.61
C ASP A 87 -1.62 25.91 -8.48
N SER A 88 -2.52 26.08 -9.46
CA SER A 88 -2.61 27.27 -10.36
C SER A 88 -3.87 28.09 -10.13
#